data_AF-A0A2W6S6V2-F1
#
_entry.id   AF-A0A2W6S6V2-F1
#
_cell.length_a   1.000
_cell.length_b   1.000
_cell.length_c   1.000
_cell.angle_alpha   90.00
_cell.angle_beta   90.00
_cell.angle_gamma   90.00
#
_symmetry.space_group_name_H-M   'P 1'
#
loop_
_entity.id
_entity.type
_entity.pdbx_description
1 polymer ?
#
loop_
_entity_poly.entity_id
_entity_poly.type
_entity_poly.pdbx_seq_one_letter_code
_entity_poly.pdbx_strand_id
1 'polypeptide(L)'
;MMPTLHMIQSTLLGWMHRYHDAALWIERNGPASDKLLHMNAGLILWLATVLLRGRSWGDKRNLLPLVLLETLNEVADYLFPYRWTLSGTIADLFWTFFWPFLLAFLIGGRGTTGRRR
;
A
#
# COMPACT_ATOMS: atom_id res chain seq x y z
N MET A 1 -9.80 6.86 -35.50
CA MET A 1 -10.14 7.33 -34.14
C MET A 1 -9.54 6.39 -33.10
N MET A 2 -8.25 6.52 -32.76
CA MET A 2 -7.60 5.87 -31.58
C MET A 2 -6.32 6.58 -31.05
N PRO A 3 -5.99 7.87 -31.34
CA PRO A 3 -4.73 8.46 -30.84
C PRO A 3 -4.73 8.70 -29.32
N THR A 4 -5.90 8.90 -28.70
CA THR A 4 -6.02 9.21 -27.26
C THR A 4 -5.74 8.01 -26.35
N LEU A 5 -6.18 6.80 -26.73
CA LEU A 5 -5.95 5.59 -25.95
C LEU A 5 -4.45 5.22 -25.90
N HIS A 6 -3.76 5.26 -27.03
CA HIS A 6 -2.32 5.01 -27.09
C HIS A 6 -1.51 6.03 -26.28
N MET A 7 -1.92 7.30 -26.30
CA MET A 7 -1.27 8.36 -25.53
C MET A 7 -1.47 8.19 -24.01
N ILE A 8 -2.68 7.78 -23.58
CA ILE A 8 -2.95 7.50 -22.17
C ILE A 8 -2.13 6.30 -21.71
N GLN A 9 -2.09 5.22 -22.50
CA GLN A 9 -1.31 4.02 -22.19
C GLN A 9 0.19 4.32 -22.09
N SER A 10 0.76 5.08 -23.02
CA SER A 10 2.19 5.43 -22.99
C SER A 10 2.54 6.33 -21.80
N THR A 11 1.64 7.25 -21.44
CA THR A 11 1.83 8.12 -20.27
C THR A 11 1.79 7.31 -18.97
N LEU A 12 0.80 6.42 -18.81
CA LEU A 12 0.67 5.56 -17.63
C LEU A 12 1.87 4.63 -17.47
N LEU A 13 2.27 3.93 -18.54
CA LEU A 13 3.46 3.08 -18.54
C LEU A 13 4.71 3.88 -18.16
N GLY A 14 4.88 5.08 -18.73
CA GLY A 14 5.99 5.97 -18.39
C GLY A 14 6.03 6.37 -16.92
N TRP A 15 4.87 6.63 -16.31
CA TRP A 15 4.76 6.89 -14.87
C TRP A 15 5.12 5.67 -14.03
N MET A 16 4.62 4.48 -14.41
CA MET A 16 4.88 3.25 -13.65
C MET A 16 6.36 2.85 -13.70
N HIS A 17 7.03 3.04 -14.84
CA HIS A 17 8.48 2.87 -14.95
C HIS A 17 9.24 3.78 -13.97
N ARG A 18 8.93 5.08 -13.97
CA ARG A 18 9.60 6.04 -13.06
C ARG A 18 9.34 5.73 -11.59
N TYR A 19 8.12 5.30 -11.28
CA TYR A 19 7.74 4.86 -9.94
C TYR A 19 8.58 3.65 -9.50
N HIS A 20 8.63 2.60 -10.33
CA HIS A 20 9.40 1.39 -10.03
C HIS A 20 10.90 1.70 -9.87
N ASP A 21 11.48 2.52 -10.76
CA ASP A 21 12.88 2.95 -10.67
C ASP A 21 13.16 3.73 -9.38
N ALA A 22 12.23 4.60 -8.96
CA ALA A 22 12.34 5.33 -7.70
C ALA A 22 12.24 4.39 -6.49
N ALA A 23 11.32 3.42 -6.50
CA ALA A 23 11.17 2.43 -5.45
C ALA A 23 12.46 1.60 -5.29
N LEU A 24 13.00 1.08 -6.40
CA LEU A 24 14.28 0.36 -6.40
C LEU A 24 15.45 1.23 -5.95
N TRP A 25 15.45 2.52 -6.30
CA TRP A 25 16.49 3.44 -5.84
C TRP A 25 16.43 3.60 -4.31
N ILE A 26 15.24 3.74 -3.72
CA ILE A 26 15.05 3.81 -2.26
C ILE A 26 15.49 2.50 -1.61
N GLU A 27 15.11 1.35 -2.16
CA GLU A 27 15.49 0.03 -1.63
C GLU A 27 17.01 -0.17 -1.63
N ARG A 28 17.70 0.23 -2.72
CA ARG A 28 19.14 0.00 -2.90
C ARG A 28 20.02 0.99 -2.15
N ASN A 29 19.55 2.22 -1.95
CA ASN A 29 20.35 3.30 -1.36
C ASN A 29 19.87 3.70 0.04
N GLY A 30 18.72 3.19 0.46
CA GLY A 30 18.14 3.45 1.77
C GLY A 30 18.86 2.68 2.89
N PRO A 31 18.78 3.17 4.13
CA PRO A 31 19.33 2.48 5.30
C PRO A 31 18.42 1.34 5.80
N ALA A 32 17.21 1.23 5.25
CA ALA A 32 16.16 0.30 5.69
C ALA A 32 16.11 -0.92 4.77
N SER A 33 15.81 -2.08 5.35
CA SER A 33 15.47 -3.25 4.54
C SER A 33 14.14 -3.03 3.82
N ASP A 34 13.98 -3.66 2.68
CA ASP A 34 12.75 -3.71 1.89
C ASP A 34 11.49 -3.99 2.74
N LYS A 35 11.53 -5.04 3.56
CA LYS A 35 10.47 -5.38 4.53
C LYS A 35 10.11 -4.23 5.48
N LEU A 36 11.11 -3.45 5.92
CA LEU A 36 10.89 -2.30 6.78
C LEU A 36 10.24 -1.13 6.02
N LEU A 37 10.57 -0.97 4.72
CA LEU A 37 9.90 -0.01 3.84
C LEU A 37 8.42 -0.35 3.68
N HIS A 38 8.08 -1.61 3.36
CA HIS A 38 6.69 -2.08 3.27
C HIS A 38 5.92 -1.87 4.58
N MET A 39 6.53 -2.24 5.72
CA MET A 39 5.92 -2.03 7.03
C MET A 39 5.62 -0.55 7.32
N ASN A 40 6.58 0.34 7.05
CA ASN A 40 6.39 1.77 7.26
C ASN A 40 5.39 2.38 6.27
N ALA A 41 5.44 1.97 4.99
CA ALA A 41 4.49 2.39 3.97
C ALA A 41 3.05 2.04 4.39
N GLY A 42 2.84 0.80 4.86
CA GLY A 42 1.54 0.35 5.35
C GLY A 42 0.99 1.21 6.50
N LEU A 43 1.82 1.50 7.49
CA LEU A 43 1.45 2.34 8.63
C LEU A 43 1.16 3.79 8.22
N ILE A 44 2.00 4.39 7.37
CA ILE A 44 1.84 5.77 6.89
C ILE A 44 0.56 5.89 6.07
N LEU A 45 0.30 4.97 5.14
CA LEU A 45 -0.90 4.99 4.30
C LEU A 45 -2.18 4.79 5.10
N TRP A 46 -2.16 3.89 6.09
CA TRP A 46 -3.29 3.72 6.99
C TRP A 46 -3.53 4.99 7.81
N LEU A 47 -2.50 5.55 8.43
CA LEU A 47 -2.60 6.79 9.21
C LEU A 47 -3.14 7.94 8.35
N ALA A 48 -2.58 8.14 7.16
CA ALA A 48 -3.06 9.14 6.21
C ALA A 48 -4.54 8.93 5.87
N THR A 49 -4.96 7.68 5.66
CA THR A 49 -6.36 7.35 5.40
C THR A 49 -7.27 7.71 6.59
N VAL A 50 -6.85 7.39 7.83
CA VAL A 50 -7.60 7.77 9.03
C VAL A 50 -7.78 9.29 9.11
N LEU A 51 -6.69 10.04 8.91
CA LEU A 51 -6.68 11.51 8.97
C LEU A 51 -7.55 12.13 7.87
N LEU A 52 -7.42 11.66 6.62
CA LEU A 52 -8.16 12.20 5.49
C LEU A 52 -9.64 11.87 5.53
N ARG A 53 -10.01 10.67 6.03
CA ARG A 53 -11.43 10.27 6.13
C ARG A 53 -12.10 10.79 7.40
N GLY A 54 -11.34 11.27 8.38
CA GLY A 54 -11.86 11.74 9.67
C GLY A 54 -12.63 10.66 10.43
N ARG A 55 -12.29 9.38 10.23
CA ARG A 55 -12.99 8.25 10.86
C ARG A 55 -12.22 7.74 12.07
N SER A 56 -12.91 6.96 12.90
CA SER A 56 -12.25 6.26 14.01
C SER A 56 -11.08 5.42 13.49
N TRP A 57 -9.99 5.40 14.25
CA TRP A 57 -8.82 4.56 14.03
C TRP A 57 -9.19 3.07 13.89
N GLY A 58 -10.26 2.63 14.57
CA GLY A 58 -10.78 1.26 14.47
C GLY A 58 -11.70 0.98 13.26
N ASP A 59 -12.00 1.98 12.41
CA ASP A 59 -12.82 1.73 11.21
C ASP A 59 -12.01 0.96 10.17
N LYS A 60 -12.38 -0.31 9.96
CA LYS A 60 -11.78 -1.23 8.99
C LYS A 60 -11.85 -0.69 7.56
N ARG A 61 -12.77 0.22 7.24
CA ARG A 61 -12.85 0.87 5.93
C ARG A 61 -11.62 1.75 5.64
N ASN A 62 -10.83 2.10 6.67
CA ASN A 62 -9.54 2.78 6.49
C ASN A 62 -8.45 1.86 5.92
N LEU A 63 -8.67 0.55 5.86
CA LEU A 63 -7.77 -0.39 5.18
C LEU A 63 -7.98 -0.44 3.66
N LEU A 64 -9.11 0.05 3.14
CA LEU A 64 -9.43 -0.06 1.72
C LEU A 64 -8.40 0.62 0.80
N PRO A 65 -7.95 1.87 1.07
CA PRO A 65 -6.92 2.49 0.24
C PRO A 65 -5.59 1.74 0.29
N LEU A 66 -5.26 1.14 1.43
CA LEU A 66 -4.05 0.34 1.59
C LEU A 66 -4.11 -0.91 0.70
N VAL A 67 -5.24 -1.63 0.68
CA VAL A 67 -5.48 -2.76 -0.23
C VAL A 67 -5.27 -2.36 -1.68
N LEU A 68 -5.86 -1.24 -2.10
CA LEU A 68 -5.75 -0.76 -3.47
C LEU A 68 -4.30 -0.40 -3.84
N LEU A 69 -3.61 0.36 -2.99
CA LEU A 69 -2.26 0.83 -3.27
C LEU A 69 -1.25 -0.30 -3.31
N GLU A 70 -1.32 -1.26 -2.37
CA GLU A 70 -0.44 -2.42 -2.39
C GLU A 70 -0.69 -3.32 -3.60
N THR A 71 -1.96 -3.49 -3.99
CA THR A 71 -2.29 -4.23 -5.22
C THR A 71 -1.70 -3.55 -6.45
N LEU A 72 -1.75 -2.21 -6.52
CA LEU A 72 -1.14 -1.46 -7.61
C LEU A 72 0.39 -1.54 -7.60
N ASN A 73 1.01 -1.59 -6.43
CA ASN A 73 2.45 -1.83 -6.29
C ASN A 73 2.85 -3.19 -6.89
N GLU A 74 2.18 -4.26 -6.45
CA GLU A 74 2.43 -5.62 -6.96
C GLU A 74 2.19 -5.75 -8.47
N VAL A 75 1.19 -5.05 -9.00
CA VAL A 75 0.96 -4.98 -10.44
C VAL A 75 2.11 -4.28 -11.16
N ALA A 76 2.67 -3.21 -10.59
CA ALA A 76 3.84 -2.56 -11.16
C ALA A 76 5.04 -3.51 -11.18
N ASP A 77 5.29 -4.23 -10.09
CA ASP A 77 6.42 -5.17 -10.01
C ASP A 77 6.25 -6.38 -10.95
N TYR A 78 5.01 -6.83 -11.17
CA TYR A 78 4.70 -7.85 -12.16
C TYR A 78 4.93 -7.36 -13.61
N LEU A 79 4.60 -6.10 -13.91
CA LEU A 79 4.71 -5.52 -15.25
C LEU A 79 6.13 -5.07 -15.62
N PHE A 80 6.97 -4.71 -14.64
CA PHE A 80 8.35 -4.27 -14.84
C PHE A 80 9.34 -5.22 -14.13
N PRO A 81 9.36 -6.51 -14.50
CA PRO A 81 9.98 -7.55 -13.69
C PRO A 81 11.51 -7.45 -13.73
N TYR A 82 12.09 -7.06 -12.60
CA TYR A 82 13.47 -7.41 -12.29
C TYR A 82 13.54 -8.60 -11.30
N ARG A 83 12.55 -8.78 -10.41
CA ARG A 83 12.57 -9.78 -9.31
C ARG A 83 11.21 -10.30 -8.82
N TRP A 84 10.14 -10.17 -9.59
CA TRP A 84 8.82 -10.61 -9.13
C TRP A 84 8.80 -12.10 -8.79
N THR A 85 8.36 -12.43 -7.58
CA THR A 85 8.09 -13.81 -7.16
C THR A 85 6.85 -13.82 -6.30
N LEU A 86 6.05 -14.89 -6.39
CA LEU A 86 4.87 -15.05 -5.55
C LEU A 86 5.23 -15.01 -4.04
N SER A 87 6.39 -15.56 -3.67
CA SER A 87 6.91 -15.48 -2.29
C SER A 87 7.24 -14.06 -1.85
N GLY A 88 7.76 -13.23 -2.76
CA GLY A 88 8.01 -11.80 -2.52
C GLY A 88 6.71 -11.07 -2.26
N THR A 89 5.77 -11.16 -3.20
CA THR A 89 4.41 -10.60 -3.06
C THR A 89 3.74 -10.97 -1.74
N ILE A 90 3.81 -12.25 -1.33
CA ILE A 90 3.22 -12.68 -0.05
C ILE A 90 3.92 -12.00 1.14
N ALA A 91 5.24 -11.85 1.09
CA ALA A 91 5.99 -11.16 2.13
C ALA A 91 5.64 -9.67 2.17
N ASP A 92 5.55 -9.01 1.02
CA ASP A 92 5.26 -7.58 0.88
C ASP A 92 3.86 -7.27 1.41
N LEU A 93 2.86 -8.06 0.97
CA LEU A 93 1.51 -8.04 1.55
C LEU A 93 1.56 -8.22 3.08
N PHE A 94 2.29 -9.21 3.60
CA PHE A 94 2.35 -9.45 5.04
C PHE A 94 2.91 -8.22 5.78
N TRP A 95 4.05 -7.69 5.34
CA TRP A 95 4.70 -6.55 6.01
C TRP A 95 3.87 -5.27 5.91
N THR A 96 3.24 -5.03 4.76
CA THR A 96 2.36 -3.88 4.54
C THR A 96 1.08 -3.94 5.38
N PHE A 97 0.44 -5.11 5.48
CA PHE A 97 -0.87 -5.23 6.15
C PHE A 97 -0.82 -5.55 7.64
N PHE A 98 0.23 -6.21 8.13
CA PHE A 98 0.23 -6.82 9.48
C PHE A 98 -0.16 -5.83 10.58
N TRP A 99 0.55 -4.69 10.69
CA TRP A 99 0.27 -3.71 11.74
C TRP A 99 -1.01 -2.90 11.51
N PRO A 100 -1.29 -2.34 10.32
CA PRO A 100 -2.56 -1.67 10.06
C PRO A 100 -3.78 -2.54 10.37
N PHE A 101 -3.73 -3.81 9.98
CA PHE A 101 -4.80 -4.77 10.26
C PHE A 101 -4.95 -5.00 11.76
N LEU A 102 -3.84 -5.31 12.46
CA LEU A 102 -3.86 -5.52 13.91
C LEU A 102 -4.43 -4.29 14.65
N LEU A 103 -3.97 -3.09 14.31
CA LEU A 103 -4.44 -1.83 14.93
C LEU A 103 -5.92 -1.59 14.68
N ALA A 104 -6.40 -1.73 13.45
CA ALA A 104 -7.80 -1.53 13.12
C ALA A 104 -8.72 -2.47 13.91
N PHE A 105 -8.32 -3.73 14.11
CA PHE A 105 -9.12 -4.71 14.84
C PHE A 105 -9.03 -4.56 16.37
N LEU A 106 -7.83 -4.32 16.92
CA LEU A 106 -7.67 -4.12 18.36
C LEU A 106 -8.36 -2.85 18.86
N ILE A 107 -8.28 -1.76 18.08
CA ILE A 107 -8.94 -0.49 18.43
C ILE A 107 -10.45 -0.58 18.16
N GLY A 108 -10.85 -1.14 17.03
CA GLY A 108 -12.26 -1.32 16.68
C GLY A 108 -13.04 -2.22 17.65
N GLY A 109 -12.37 -3.20 18.25
CA GLY A 109 -12.96 -4.08 19.27
C GLY A 109 -13.29 -3.40 20.60
N ARG A 110 -12.74 -2.21 20.88
CA ARG A 110 -13.00 -1.46 22.12
C ARG A 110 -14.22 -0.52 22.04
N GLY A 111 -14.83 -0.36 20.86
CA GLY A 111 -15.95 0.56 20.63
C GLY A 111 -17.34 0.00 20.95
N THR A 112 -17.48 -1.28 21.27
CA THR A 112 -18.79 -1.94 21.47
C THR A 112 -19.13 -2.26 22.93
N THR A 113 -18.21 -2.07 23.87
CA THR A 113 -18.42 -2.34 25.30
C THR A 113 -18.83 -1.12 26.13
N GLY A 114 -18.95 0.06 25.51
CA GLY A 114 -19.09 1.34 26.21
C GLY A 114 -20.32 2.18 25.87
N ARG A 115 -21.43 1.60 25.35
CA ARG A 115 -22.70 2.34 25.19
C ARG A 115 -23.71 1.92 26.27
N ARG A 116 -23.40 2.30 27.51
CA ARG A 116 -24.39 2.51 28.57
C ARG A 116 -24.03 3.78 29.32
N ARG A 117 -24.73 4.86 29.01
CA ARG A 117 -25.34 5.83 29.93
C ARG A 117 -26.02 6.90 29.08
#